data_AF-A0A4Y2G7K2-F1
#
_entry.id   AF-A0A4Y2G7K2-F1
#
_cell.length_a   1.000
_cell.length_b   1.000
_cell.length_c   1.000
_cell.angle_alpha   90.00
_cell.angle_beta   90.00
_cell.angle_gamma   90.00
#
_symmetry.space_group_name_H-M   'P 1'
#
loop_
_entity.id
_entity.type
_entity.pdbx_description
1 polymer ?
#
loop_
_entity_poly.entity_id
_entity_poly.type
_entity_poly.pdbx_seq_one_letter_code
_entity_poly.pdbx_strand_id
1 'polypeptide(L)'
;MSNLETSLSDQEFEIFGREGYFTVRRSDKFWCGVWTDMTIQHVLMRFMKVRSGLTQDRNMSDGVVARWICTMPGSFQVTEAVETFAEVTGEYSDQHISLSKSWQTRDTSDLKKFLIWLKQHSSFNQAEELMSLSSGIVADDKINCDSAEKLGENAVKGIVGKRFAEVALKRKVQVLTLAAMGNTIIIDQDPVVVNPN
;
A
#
# COMPACT_ATOMS: atom_id res chain seq x y z
N MET A 1 -14.63 17.81 -41.38
CA MET A 1 -13.37 17.27 -41.94
C MET A 1 -13.08 17.70 -43.37
N SER A 2 -13.95 18.47 -44.04
CA SER A 2 -13.81 18.81 -45.46
C SER A 2 -12.73 19.85 -45.82
N ASN A 3 -11.99 20.38 -44.84
CA ASN A 3 -10.97 21.43 -45.06
C ASN A 3 -9.58 21.07 -44.46
N LEU A 4 -9.32 19.79 -44.16
CA LEU A 4 -8.05 19.37 -43.54
C LEU A 4 -6.87 19.44 -44.53
N GLU A 5 -7.12 19.10 -45.81
CA GLU A 5 -6.13 19.13 -46.90
C GLU A 5 -5.54 20.52 -47.16
N THR A 6 -6.27 21.58 -46.83
CA THR A 6 -5.82 22.97 -47.03
C THR A 6 -5.16 23.57 -45.79
N SER A 7 -5.27 22.91 -44.63
CA SER A 7 -4.81 23.41 -43.34
C SER A 7 -3.55 22.72 -42.79
N LEU A 8 -3.29 21.48 -43.23
CA LEU A 8 -2.14 20.68 -42.82
C LEU A 8 -1.15 20.59 -43.98
N SER A 9 0.13 20.42 -43.66
CA SER A 9 1.10 20.06 -44.71
C SER A 9 0.74 18.68 -45.30
N ASP A 10 1.13 18.43 -46.55
CA ASP A 10 0.85 17.14 -47.23
C ASP A 10 1.30 15.94 -46.39
N GLN A 11 2.43 16.07 -45.70
CA GLN A 11 2.97 15.04 -44.82
C GLN A 11 2.12 14.83 -43.57
N GLU A 12 1.72 15.91 -42.87
CA GLU A 12 0.85 15.80 -41.71
C GLU A 12 -0.55 15.32 -42.09
N PHE A 13 -1.04 15.70 -43.27
CA PHE A 13 -2.30 15.20 -43.80
C PHE A 13 -2.24 13.71 -44.12
N GLU A 14 -1.14 13.22 -44.69
CA GLU A 14 -0.98 11.79 -44.93
C GLU A 14 -0.92 11.02 -43.60
N ILE A 15 -0.09 11.48 -42.65
CA ILE A 15 0.07 10.84 -41.32
C ILE A 15 -1.22 10.89 -40.49
N PHE A 16 -1.90 12.03 -40.48
CA PHE A 16 -3.13 12.22 -39.72
C PHE A 16 -4.31 11.60 -40.46
N GLY A 17 -4.59 12.00 -41.70
CA GLY A 17 -5.77 11.62 -42.45
C GLY A 17 -5.77 10.18 -42.96
N ARG A 18 -4.64 9.70 -43.51
CA ARG A 18 -4.56 8.36 -44.12
C ARG A 18 -3.97 7.32 -43.20
N GLU A 19 -2.92 7.66 -42.46
CA GLU A 19 -2.24 6.71 -41.57
C GLU A 19 -2.89 6.62 -40.18
N GLY A 20 -3.77 7.54 -39.79
CA GLY A 20 -4.60 7.41 -38.60
C GLY A 20 -3.90 7.73 -37.26
N TYR A 21 -2.80 8.48 -37.28
CA TYR A 21 -1.99 8.84 -36.10
C TYR A 21 -2.68 9.79 -35.11
N PHE A 22 -3.94 10.16 -35.38
CA PHE A 22 -4.80 10.86 -34.44
C PHE A 22 -5.46 9.92 -33.42
N THR A 23 -5.19 8.62 -33.47
CA THR A 23 -5.74 7.64 -32.50
C THR A 23 -4.65 6.86 -31.77
N VAL A 24 -4.88 6.64 -30.48
CA VAL A 24 -4.12 5.79 -29.57
C VAL A 24 -4.93 4.52 -29.29
N ARG A 25 -4.30 3.36 -29.38
CA ARG A 25 -4.93 2.07 -29.06
C ARG A 25 -4.43 1.59 -27.70
N ARG A 26 -5.38 1.25 -26.81
CA ARG A 26 -5.10 0.64 -25.49
C ARG A 26 -5.21 -0.89 -25.50
N SER A 27 -5.75 -1.46 -26.57
CA SER A 27 -5.83 -2.91 -26.79
C SER A 27 -5.89 -3.21 -28.29
N ASP A 28 -5.53 -4.44 -28.67
CA ASP A 28 -5.44 -4.85 -30.08
C ASP A 28 -6.79 -5.25 -30.72
N LYS A 29 -7.89 -5.08 -29.99
CA LYS A 29 -9.24 -5.39 -30.48
C LYS A 29 -9.65 -4.49 -31.65
N PHE A 30 -10.50 -5.02 -32.54
CA PHE A 30 -11.01 -4.31 -33.71
C PHE A 30 -11.89 -3.12 -33.27
N TRP A 31 -11.74 -1.95 -33.90
CA TRP A 31 -12.40 -0.67 -33.52
C TRP A 31 -12.12 -0.16 -32.10
N CYS A 32 -10.88 -0.28 -31.62
CA CYS A 32 -10.48 0.18 -30.29
C CYS A 32 -9.56 1.41 -30.28
N GLY A 33 -9.48 2.15 -31.39
CA GLY A 33 -8.72 3.41 -31.48
C GLY A 33 -9.47 4.56 -30.81
N VAL A 34 -8.81 5.23 -29.87
CA VAL A 34 -9.33 6.41 -29.17
C VAL A 34 -8.53 7.61 -29.64
N TRP A 35 -9.17 8.73 -29.92
CA TRP A 35 -8.44 9.91 -30.41
C TRP A 35 -7.36 10.36 -29.42
N THR A 36 -6.22 10.84 -29.89
CA THR A 36 -5.08 11.26 -29.05
C THR A 36 -5.49 12.43 -28.16
N ASP A 37 -6.19 13.40 -28.71
CA ASP A 37 -6.80 14.51 -27.96
C ASP A 37 -7.77 13.97 -26.89
N MET A 38 -8.66 13.04 -27.26
CA MET A 38 -9.55 12.36 -26.31
C MET A 38 -8.78 11.60 -25.22
N THR A 39 -7.60 11.07 -25.52
CA THR A 39 -6.75 10.34 -24.57
C THR A 39 -6.08 11.30 -23.60
N ILE A 40 -5.51 12.40 -24.09
CA ILE A 40 -4.92 13.46 -23.26
C ILE A 40 -6.00 14.08 -22.39
N GLN A 41 -7.14 14.44 -22.98
CA GLN A 41 -8.30 14.94 -22.26
C GLN A 41 -8.77 13.93 -21.23
N HIS A 42 -8.91 12.64 -21.55
CA HIS A 42 -9.33 11.64 -20.58
C HIS A 42 -8.32 11.43 -19.45
N VAL A 43 -7.01 11.47 -19.71
CA VAL A 43 -5.98 11.33 -18.69
C VAL A 43 -5.96 12.58 -17.79
N LEU A 44 -5.93 13.77 -18.38
CA LEU A 44 -5.97 15.03 -17.65
C LEU A 44 -7.27 15.17 -16.85
N MET A 45 -8.41 14.84 -17.47
CA MET A 45 -9.70 14.77 -16.81
C MET A 45 -9.70 13.69 -15.73
N ARG A 46 -9.05 12.53 -15.91
CA ARG A 46 -8.92 11.49 -14.86
C ARG A 46 -8.24 12.08 -13.64
N PHE A 47 -7.13 12.79 -13.81
CA PHE A 47 -6.42 13.49 -12.73
C PHE A 47 -7.24 14.63 -12.11
N MET A 48 -7.91 15.46 -12.91
CA MET A 48 -8.79 16.54 -12.43
C MET A 48 -10.06 16.04 -11.74
N LYS A 49 -10.48 14.80 -12.04
CA LYS A 49 -11.70 14.14 -11.52
C LYS A 49 -11.42 13.10 -10.43
N VAL A 50 -10.15 12.81 -10.07
CA VAL A 50 -9.83 12.01 -8.87
C VAL A 50 -10.33 12.79 -7.64
N ARG A 51 -10.69 12.08 -6.57
CA ARG A 51 -11.12 12.69 -5.31
C ARG A 51 -9.99 13.61 -4.77
N SER A 52 -10.29 14.89 -4.53
CA SER A 52 -9.33 16.01 -4.30
C SER A 52 -8.77 16.69 -5.57
N GLY A 53 -9.30 16.39 -6.75
CA GLY A 53 -9.03 17.07 -8.01
C GLY A 53 -9.87 18.34 -8.21
N LEU A 54 -9.55 19.08 -9.28
CA LEU A 54 -10.02 20.42 -9.58
C LEU A 54 -11.54 20.54 -9.84
N THR A 55 -12.20 19.46 -10.27
CA THR A 55 -13.56 19.52 -10.83
C THR A 55 -14.68 19.16 -9.86
N GLN A 56 -14.37 18.83 -8.60
CA GLN A 56 -15.35 18.26 -7.67
C GLN A 56 -15.98 19.26 -6.67
N ASP A 57 -15.36 20.41 -6.33
CA ASP A 57 -15.92 21.40 -5.37
C ASP A 57 -15.75 22.89 -5.77
N ARG A 58 -16.59 23.78 -5.20
CA ARG A 58 -16.87 25.16 -5.67
C ARG A 58 -15.72 26.18 -5.49
N ASN A 59 -15.69 27.12 -6.45
CA ASN A 59 -14.79 28.25 -6.69
C ASN A 59 -13.44 27.90 -7.33
N MET A 60 -13.54 27.63 -8.64
CA MET A 60 -12.48 27.66 -9.65
C MET A 60 -11.93 29.08 -9.85
N SER A 61 -11.46 29.74 -8.80
CA SER A 61 -10.73 30.99 -8.97
C SER A 61 -9.38 30.69 -9.61
N ASP A 62 -8.83 31.66 -10.34
CA ASP A 62 -7.55 31.49 -11.03
C ASP A 62 -6.42 31.04 -10.08
N GLY A 63 -6.46 31.46 -8.81
CA GLY A 63 -5.52 31.03 -7.79
C GLY A 63 -5.60 29.53 -7.44
N VAL A 64 -6.78 28.92 -7.53
CA VAL A 64 -6.98 27.47 -7.29
C VAL A 64 -6.47 26.65 -8.47
N VAL A 65 -6.76 27.10 -9.69
CA VAL A 65 -6.25 26.48 -10.92
C VAL A 65 -4.72 26.55 -10.96
N ALA A 66 -4.15 27.71 -10.67
CA ALA A 66 -2.71 27.89 -10.61
C ALA A 66 -2.05 26.98 -9.56
N ARG A 67 -2.63 26.88 -8.36
CA ARG A 67 -2.11 26.02 -7.30
C ARG A 67 -2.13 24.54 -7.70
N TRP A 68 -3.19 24.08 -8.37
CA TRP A 68 -3.28 22.69 -8.81
C TRP A 68 -2.27 22.39 -9.91
N ILE A 69 -2.15 23.24 -10.93
CA ILE A 69 -1.14 23.09 -12.01
C ILE A 69 0.27 23.03 -11.42
N CYS A 70 0.57 23.86 -10.43
CA CYS A 70 1.90 23.88 -9.78
C CYS A 70 2.13 22.69 -8.83
N THR A 71 1.10 22.20 -8.15
CA THR A 71 1.24 21.14 -7.13
C THR A 71 1.18 19.73 -7.73
N MET A 72 0.38 19.53 -8.78
CA MET A 72 0.14 18.21 -9.37
C MET A 72 1.39 17.46 -9.82
N PRO A 73 2.39 18.08 -10.46
CA PRO A 73 3.64 17.41 -10.79
C PRO A 73 4.37 16.86 -9.56
N GLY A 74 4.31 17.57 -8.42
CA GLY A 74 4.90 17.10 -7.16
C GLY A 74 4.05 16.04 -6.47
N SER A 75 2.72 16.15 -6.49
CA SER A 75 1.83 15.11 -5.98
C SER A 75 1.93 13.81 -6.78
N PHE A 76 2.07 13.90 -8.11
CA PHE A 76 2.33 12.75 -8.97
C PHE A 76 3.63 12.03 -8.55
N GLN A 77 4.71 12.77 -8.29
CA GLN A 77 5.96 12.21 -7.76
C GLN A 77 5.76 11.50 -6.40
N VAL A 78 4.86 12.00 -5.53
CA VAL A 78 4.54 11.34 -4.24
C VAL A 78 3.68 10.11 -4.42
N THR A 79 2.67 10.15 -5.29
CA THR A 79 1.82 8.99 -5.59
C THR A 79 2.64 7.91 -6.27
N GLU A 80 3.44 8.29 -7.25
CA GLU A 80 4.45 7.43 -7.86
C GLU A 80 5.38 6.86 -6.78
N ALA A 81 5.86 7.67 -5.83
CA ALA A 81 6.67 7.17 -4.71
C ALA A 81 5.91 6.24 -3.74
N VAL A 82 4.60 6.43 -3.52
CA VAL A 82 3.76 5.59 -2.64
C VAL A 82 3.36 4.28 -3.33
N GLU A 83 3.06 4.30 -4.62
CA GLU A 83 2.83 3.11 -5.43
C GLU A 83 4.13 2.31 -5.59
N THR A 84 5.24 3.04 -5.76
CA THR A 84 6.61 2.51 -5.66
C THR A 84 6.89 1.95 -4.27
N PHE A 85 6.31 2.49 -3.19
CA PHE A 85 6.51 2.03 -1.81
C PHE A 85 5.65 0.83 -1.44
N ALA A 86 4.38 0.82 -1.86
CA ALA A 86 3.44 -0.26 -1.59
C ALA A 86 3.63 -1.45 -2.54
N GLU A 87 4.50 -1.30 -3.56
CA GLU A 87 4.68 -2.25 -4.67
C GLU A 87 3.36 -2.56 -5.39
N VAL A 88 2.42 -1.63 -5.24
CA VAL A 88 1.11 -1.65 -5.88
C VAL A 88 1.20 -0.61 -6.95
N THR A 89 1.37 -1.05 -8.17
CA THR A 89 1.31 -0.13 -9.28
C THR A 89 -0.21 0.30 -9.42
N GLY A 90 -0.52 1.56 -9.78
CA GLY A 90 -1.89 2.11 -9.81
C GLY A 90 -2.70 1.96 -11.10
N GLU A 91 -2.43 1.00 -11.97
CA GLU A 91 -3.24 0.81 -13.16
C GLU A 91 -4.26 -0.31 -12.94
N TYR A 92 -5.53 0.06 -12.90
CA TYR A 92 -6.38 -0.56 -13.92
C TYR A 92 -6.39 0.36 -15.15
N SER A 93 -5.26 0.21 -15.84
CA SER A 93 -4.97 -0.20 -17.21
C SER A 93 -4.35 -1.62 -17.11
N ASP A 94 -4.09 -2.35 -18.20
CA ASP A 94 -3.77 -3.80 -18.21
C ASP A 94 -2.46 -4.25 -17.49
N GLN A 95 -1.61 -3.38 -16.94
CA GLN A 95 -0.21 -3.74 -16.57
C GLN A 95 0.01 -4.30 -15.14
N HIS A 96 -1.04 -4.57 -14.37
CA HIS A 96 -0.94 -4.81 -12.91
C HIS A 96 -1.32 -6.23 -12.57
N ILE A 97 -0.60 -7.20 -13.16
CA ILE A 97 -1.05 -8.60 -13.19
C ILE A 97 -0.84 -9.33 -11.84
N SER A 98 0.13 -8.96 -11.01
CA SER A 98 0.25 -9.48 -9.63
C SER A 98 -0.77 -8.86 -8.67
N LEU A 99 -1.20 -7.61 -8.95
CA LEU A 99 -2.41 -7.02 -8.37
C LEU A 99 -3.68 -7.49 -9.07
N SER A 100 -3.54 -8.29 -10.13
CA SER A 100 -4.70 -8.84 -10.78
C SER A 100 -5.30 -9.90 -9.89
N LYS A 101 -6.61 -9.99 -10.03
CA LYS A 101 -7.43 -10.84 -9.18
C LYS A 101 -7.04 -12.31 -9.29
N SER A 102 -6.53 -12.78 -10.42
CA SER A 102 -6.17 -14.19 -10.59
C SER A 102 -4.98 -14.58 -9.71
N TRP A 103 -3.96 -13.74 -9.65
CA TRP A 103 -2.75 -13.97 -8.84
C TRP A 103 -3.03 -13.77 -7.35
N GLN A 104 -3.73 -12.69 -6.97
CA GLN A 104 -4.17 -12.48 -5.59
C GLN A 104 -4.99 -13.67 -5.06
N THR A 105 -5.86 -14.24 -5.90
CA THR A 105 -6.70 -15.38 -5.53
C THR A 105 -5.91 -16.67 -5.36
N ARG A 106 -4.93 -16.93 -6.23
CA ARG A 106 -4.09 -18.12 -6.14
C ARG A 106 -3.20 -18.07 -4.91
N ASP A 107 -2.55 -16.96 -4.65
CA ASP A 107 -1.64 -16.80 -3.50
C ASP A 107 -2.42 -16.91 -2.18
N THR A 108 -3.60 -16.32 -2.12
CA THR A 108 -4.51 -16.48 -0.96
C THR A 108 -4.93 -17.94 -0.76
N SER A 109 -5.10 -18.69 -1.85
CA SER A 109 -5.46 -20.11 -1.80
C SER A 109 -4.31 -20.98 -1.28
N ASP A 110 -3.10 -20.76 -1.77
CA ASP A 110 -1.93 -21.55 -1.35
C ASP A 110 -1.50 -21.20 0.08
N LEU A 111 -1.60 -19.93 0.47
CA LEU A 111 -1.45 -19.50 1.87
C LEU A 111 -2.41 -20.28 2.79
N LYS A 112 -3.69 -20.40 2.40
CA LYS A 112 -4.68 -21.17 3.19
C LYS A 112 -4.30 -22.64 3.31
N LYS A 113 -3.84 -23.28 2.23
CA LYS A 113 -3.39 -24.68 2.26
C LYS A 113 -2.22 -24.87 3.21
N PHE A 114 -1.23 -23.97 3.15
CA PHE A 114 -0.08 -24.00 4.03
C PHE A 114 -0.47 -23.82 5.50
N LEU A 115 -1.34 -22.85 5.80
CA LEU A 115 -1.84 -22.63 7.16
C LEU A 115 -2.64 -23.83 7.69
N ILE A 116 -3.43 -24.51 6.84
CA ILE A 116 -4.13 -25.74 7.21
C ILE A 116 -3.13 -26.84 7.55
N TRP A 117 -2.10 -27.03 6.70
CA TRP A 117 -1.08 -28.04 6.92
C TRP A 117 -0.33 -27.82 8.24
N LEU A 118 0.06 -26.57 8.54
CA LEU A 118 0.71 -26.20 9.80
C LEU A 118 -0.19 -26.44 11.02
N LYS A 119 -1.49 -26.13 10.93
CA LYS A 119 -2.44 -26.39 12.03
C LYS A 119 -2.60 -27.88 12.32
N GLN A 120 -2.54 -28.72 11.30
CA GLN A 120 -2.65 -30.17 11.43
C GLN A 120 -1.35 -30.82 11.92
N HIS A 121 -0.20 -30.22 11.60
CA HIS A 121 1.13 -30.74 11.90
C HIS A 121 1.92 -29.74 12.75
N SER A 122 1.30 -29.20 13.81
CA SER A 122 2.00 -28.30 14.73
C SER A 122 3.15 -29.06 15.38
N SER A 123 4.37 -28.61 15.15
CA SER A 123 5.58 -29.12 15.83
C SER A 123 5.70 -28.63 17.26
N PHE A 124 4.85 -27.68 17.68
CA PHE A 124 4.83 -27.14 19.03
C PHE A 124 3.71 -27.80 19.83
N ASN A 125 4.09 -28.36 20.98
CA ASN A 125 3.14 -28.77 22.00
C ASN A 125 2.48 -27.52 22.58
N GLN A 126 1.17 -27.61 22.86
CA GLN A 126 0.46 -26.52 23.52
C GLN A 126 0.93 -26.45 24.98
N ALA A 127 1.82 -25.51 25.27
CA ALA A 127 2.27 -25.19 26.61
C ALA A 127 1.42 -24.05 27.18
N GLU A 128 1.12 -24.09 28.48
CA GLU A 128 0.45 -22.98 29.18
C GLU A 128 1.39 -21.78 29.35
N GLU A 129 2.69 -22.02 29.30
CA GLU A 129 3.73 -21.02 29.52
C GLU A 129 4.36 -20.55 28.20
N LEU A 130 4.59 -19.24 28.09
CA LEU A 130 5.29 -18.66 26.95
C LEU A 130 6.81 -18.85 27.13
N MET A 131 7.44 -19.60 26.24
CA MET A 131 8.87 -19.93 26.32
C MET A 131 9.62 -19.50 25.07
N SER A 132 10.81 -18.95 25.25
CA SER A 132 11.78 -18.76 24.17
C SER A 132 12.38 -20.10 23.76
N LEU A 133 12.18 -20.50 22.50
CA LEU A 133 12.75 -21.73 21.96
C LEU A 133 14.28 -21.69 21.81
N SER A 134 14.87 -20.49 21.72
CA SER A 134 16.32 -20.33 21.57
C SER A 134 17.07 -20.36 22.90
N SER A 135 16.50 -19.72 23.91
CA SER A 135 17.15 -19.56 25.23
C SER A 135 16.59 -20.48 26.31
N GLY A 136 15.42 -21.07 26.09
CA GLY A 136 14.67 -21.81 27.11
C GLY A 136 14.07 -20.92 28.21
N ILE A 137 14.19 -19.58 28.11
CA ILE A 137 13.61 -18.66 29.10
C ILE A 137 12.09 -18.75 29.03
N VAL A 138 11.47 -18.95 30.19
CA VAL A 138 10.02 -18.91 30.38
C VAL A 138 9.60 -17.51 30.83
N ALA A 139 8.54 -16.99 30.21
CA ALA A 139 7.95 -15.70 30.49
C ALA A 139 7.43 -15.60 31.94
N ASP A 140 7.61 -14.43 32.55
CA ASP A 140 6.86 -14.06 33.77
C ASP A 140 5.50 -13.43 33.41
N ASP A 141 4.66 -13.18 34.43
CA ASP A 141 3.33 -12.57 34.27
C ASP A 141 3.35 -11.14 33.68
N LYS A 142 4.53 -10.51 33.54
CA LYS A 142 4.67 -9.15 32.99
C LYS A 142 4.88 -9.18 31.49
N ILE A 143 5.43 -10.26 30.95
CA ILE A 143 5.64 -10.43 29.52
C ILE A 143 4.30 -10.65 28.83
N ASN A 144 4.08 -9.96 27.71
CA ASN A 144 2.79 -9.95 27.01
C ASN A 144 2.96 -9.97 25.48
N CYS A 145 4.12 -10.43 24.99
CA CYS A 145 4.44 -10.42 23.55
C CYS A 145 3.64 -11.41 22.71
N ASP A 146 3.08 -12.45 23.32
CA ASP A 146 2.07 -13.32 22.72
C ASP A 146 0.80 -12.54 22.32
N SER A 147 0.44 -11.53 23.11
CA SER A 147 -0.74 -10.69 22.93
C SER A 147 -0.42 -9.39 22.18
N ALA A 148 0.72 -9.32 21.49
CA ALA A 148 1.22 -8.11 20.83
C ALA A 148 0.23 -7.53 19.81
N GLU A 149 -0.42 -8.37 19.01
CA GLU A 149 -1.42 -7.95 18.03
C GLU A 149 -2.62 -7.29 18.74
N LYS A 150 -3.19 -7.94 19.76
CA LYS A 150 -4.32 -7.43 20.54
C LYS A 150 -3.97 -6.12 21.25
N LEU A 151 -2.76 -6.01 21.79
CA LEU A 151 -2.27 -4.78 22.42
C LEU A 151 -2.06 -3.66 21.40
N GLY A 152 -1.46 -3.98 20.26
CA GLY A 152 -1.28 -3.07 19.12
C GLY A 152 -2.61 -2.55 18.59
N GLU A 153 -3.61 -3.43 18.39
CA GLU A 153 -4.96 -3.03 18.01
C GLU A 153 -5.59 -2.10 19.05
N ASN A 154 -5.46 -2.40 20.34
CA ASN A 154 -5.99 -1.54 21.39
C ASN A 154 -5.27 -0.18 21.45
N ALA A 155 -3.96 -0.16 21.19
CA ALA A 155 -3.17 1.06 21.09
C ALA A 155 -3.62 1.90 19.89
N VAL A 156 -3.76 1.28 18.72
CA VAL A 156 -4.25 1.93 17.50
C VAL A 156 -5.67 2.45 17.70
N LYS A 157 -6.58 1.67 18.30
CA LYS A 157 -7.94 2.14 18.68
C LYS A 157 -7.90 3.38 19.58
N GLY A 158 -6.89 3.51 20.44
CA GLY A 158 -6.69 4.69 21.28
C GLY A 158 -6.05 5.90 20.57
N ILE A 159 -5.48 5.71 19.39
CA ILE A 159 -4.88 6.75 18.52
C ILE A 159 -5.89 7.23 17.49
N VAL A 160 -6.68 6.31 16.96
CA VAL A 160 -7.76 6.60 16.01
C VAL A 160 -8.68 7.66 16.61
N GLY A 161 -8.84 8.78 15.90
CA GLY A 161 -9.67 9.91 16.33
C GLY A 161 -8.96 11.00 17.14
N LYS A 162 -7.67 10.86 17.47
CA LYS A 162 -6.88 11.91 18.13
C LYS A 162 -6.07 12.73 17.12
N ARG A 163 -5.86 14.01 17.44
CA ARG A 163 -4.90 14.83 16.70
C ARG A 163 -3.49 14.34 17.00
N PHE A 164 -2.57 14.49 16.05
CA PHE A 164 -1.18 14.07 16.21
C PHE A 164 -0.53 14.63 17.49
N ALA A 165 -0.83 15.89 17.83
CA ALA A 165 -0.35 16.53 19.07
C ALA A 165 -0.94 15.94 20.37
N GLU A 166 -2.07 15.23 20.31
CA GLU A 166 -2.77 14.61 21.44
C GLU A 166 -2.45 13.10 21.56
N VAL A 167 -1.73 12.55 20.58
CA VAL A 167 -1.29 11.15 20.60
C VAL A 167 -0.17 11.00 21.63
N ALA A 168 -0.55 10.57 22.82
CA ALA A 168 0.40 10.20 23.87
C ALA A 168 0.68 8.69 23.82
N LEU A 169 1.88 8.33 23.36
CA LEU A 169 2.36 6.95 23.38
C LEU A 169 2.85 6.59 24.78
N LYS A 170 2.02 5.86 25.53
CA LYS A 170 2.31 5.47 26.90
C LYS A 170 3.13 4.18 26.92
N ARG A 171 4.28 4.19 27.60
CA ARG A 171 5.12 2.98 27.82
C ARG A 171 4.36 1.82 28.46
N LYS A 172 3.35 2.09 29.29
CA LYS A 172 2.50 1.04 29.89
C LYS A 172 1.70 0.22 28.86
N VAL A 173 1.43 0.78 27.68
CA VAL A 173 0.68 0.12 26.61
C VAL A 173 1.64 -0.63 25.65
N GLN A 174 2.95 -0.48 25.85
CA GLN A 174 3.96 -1.14 25.03
C GLN A 174 3.97 -2.64 25.30
N VAL A 175 4.24 -3.40 24.25
CA VAL A 175 4.52 -4.82 24.33
C VAL A 175 5.86 -5.04 25.02
N LEU A 176 5.87 -5.85 26.07
CA LEU A 176 7.06 -6.32 26.76
C LEU A 176 7.45 -7.68 26.18
N THR A 177 8.65 -7.74 25.61
CA THR A 177 9.23 -8.96 25.07
C THR A 177 9.99 -9.71 26.15
N LEU A 178 10.28 -10.99 25.92
CA LEU A 178 11.13 -11.80 26.82
C LEU A 178 12.50 -11.15 27.12
N ALA A 179 13.01 -10.28 26.25
CA ALA A 179 14.24 -9.52 26.49
C ALA A 179 14.12 -8.47 27.61
N ALA A 180 12.90 -8.10 28.01
CA ALA A 180 12.66 -7.25 29.18
C ALA A 180 12.84 -8.02 30.50
N MET A 181 12.89 -9.35 30.45
CA MET A 181 13.22 -10.15 31.64
C MET A 181 14.71 -10.00 31.96
N GLY A 182 15.01 -9.92 33.25
CA GLY A 182 16.39 -9.98 33.71
C GLY A 182 16.96 -11.38 33.48
N ASN A 183 18.22 -11.43 33.04
CA ASN A 183 18.98 -12.68 32.88
C ASN A 183 19.41 -13.27 34.23
N THR A 184 18.73 -12.97 35.33
CA THR A 184 19.18 -13.33 36.68
C THR A 184 18.10 -14.14 37.38
N ILE A 185 18.44 -15.38 37.74
CA ILE A 185 17.59 -16.27 38.53
C ILE A 185 18.16 -16.38 39.94
N ILE A 186 17.31 -16.55 40.95
CA ILE A 186 17.75 -16.75 42.33
C ILE A 186 17.85 -18.24 42.59
N ILE A 187 19.06 -18.73 42.92
CA ILE A 187 19.29 -20.11 43.37
C ILE A 187 19.83 -20.01 44.79
N ASP A 188 19.12 -20.62 45.76
CA ASP A 188 19.52 -20.64 47.17
C ASP A 188 19.87 -19.25 47.75
N GLN A 189 19.09 -18.23 47.38
CA GLN A 189 19.23 -16.81 47.76
C GLN A 189 20.32 -16.02 47.03
N ASP A 190 21.13 -16.67 46.19
CA ASP A 190 22.14 -16.01 45.38
C ASP A 190 21.62 -15.71 43.96
N PRO A 191 21.81 -14.47 43.46
CA PRO A 191 21.49 -14.13 42.08
C PRO A 191 22.51 -14.73 41.12
N VAL A 192 22.08 -15.67 40.28
CA VAL A 192 22.88 -16.31 39.24
C VAL A 192 22.48 -15.74 37.88
N VAL A 193 23.46 -15.20 37.15
CA VAL A 193 23.25 -14.69 35.79
C VAL A 193 23.22 -15.88 34.81
N VAL A 194 22.06 -16.13 34.22
CA VAL A 194 21.88 -17.04 33.09
C VAL A 194 22.20 -16.27 31.84
N ASN A 195 23.34 -16.54 31.21
CA ASN A 195 23.63 -16.03 29.88
C ASN A 195 23.07 -17.01 28.85
N PRO A 196 21.97 -16.69 28.17
CA PRO A 196 21.56 -17.44 27.00
C PRO A 196 22.43 -16.92 25.86
N ASN A 197 23.34 -17.74 25.35
CA ASN A 197 24.24 -17.37 24.24
C ASN A 197 23.53 -16.62 23.10
#